data_AF-A0A946TQN9-F1
#
_entry.id   AF-A0A946TQN9-F1
#
_cell.length_a   1.000
_cell.length_b   1.000
_cell.length_c   1.000
_cell.angle_alpha   90.00
_cell.angle_beta   90.00
_cell.angle_gamma   90.00
#
_symmetry.space_group_name_H-M   'P 1'
#
loop_
_entity.id
_entity.type
_entity.pdbx_description
1 polymer ?
#
loop_
_entity_poly.entity_id
_entity_poly.type
_entity_poly.pdbx_seq_one_letter_code
_entity_poly.pdbx_strand_id
1 'polypeptide(L)' 'MQFLANEGAFDKGLKFRAMTLPDIFIDHDKPEKQYELAGLKRTDIVATAMMALGEVGEGREGITPASA' A
#
# COMPACT_ATOMS: atom_id res chain seq x y z
N MET A 1 0.64 -4.04 -13.66
CA MET A 1 -0.57 -4.34 -12.84
C MET A 1 -0.63 -3.49 -11.58
N GLN A 2 0.46 -3.34 -10.81
CA GLN A 2 0.50 -2.56 -9.57
C GLN A 2 -0.07 -1.13 -9.71
N PHE A 3 0.43 -0.38 -10.69
CA PHE A 3 0.03 1.01 -10.92
C PHE A 3 -1.48 1.15 -11.17
N LEU A 4 -2.02 0.42 -12.15
CA LEU A 4 -3.46 0.46 -12.47
C LEU A 4 -4.36 0.02 -11.31
N ALA A 5 -3.92 -0.97 -10.53
CA ALA A 5 -4.64 -1.41 -9.35
C ALA A 5 -4.64 -0.33 -8.26
N ASN A 6 -3.53 0.38 -8.06
CA ASN A 6 -3.42 1.44 -7.06
C ASN A 6 -4.11 2.74 -7.49
N GLU A 7 -4.21 3.01 -8.80
CA GLU A 7 -5.00 4.10 -9.37
C GLU A 7 -6.52 3.83 -9.40
N GLY A 8 -6.95 2.62 -9.06
CA GLY A 8 -8.38 2.29 -8.99
C GLY A 8 -9.03 2.04 -10.34
N ALA A 9 -8.23 1.75 -11.38
CA ALA A 9 -8.73 1.44 -12.72
C ALA A 9 -9.70 0.23 -12.74
N PHE A 10 -9.67 -0.62 -11.69
CA PHE A 10 -10.51 -1.81 -11.54
C PHE A 10 -11.65 -1.67 -10.53
N ASP A 11 -11.87 -0.49 -9.95
CA ASP A 11 -12.81 -0.27 -8.83
C ASP A 11 -14.31 -0.37 -9.23
N LYS A 12 -14.62 -0.75 -10.47
CA LYS A 12 -16.00 -0.92 -11.01
C LYS A 12 -16.76 -2.15 -10.48
N GLY A 13 -16.10 -3.03 -9.72
CA GLY A 13 -16.75 -4.21 -9.13
C GLY A 13 -15.98 -4.83 -7.97
N LEU A 14 -14.66 -4.97 -8.10
CA LEU A 14 -13.80 -5.44 -7.01
C LEU A 14 -12.67 -4.45 -6.82
N LYS A 15 -12.67 -3.78 -5.67
CA LYS A 15 -11.57 -2.91 -5.27
C LYS A 15 -10.42 -3.76 -4.76
N PHE A 16 -9.26 -3.65 -5.39
CA PHE A 16 -8.06 -4.35 -4.92
C PHE A 16 -6.84 -3.45 -5.08
N ARG A 17 -5.93 -3.54 -4.11
CA ARG A 17 -4.65 -2.81 -4.09
C ARG A 17 -3.53 -3.83 -3.98
N ALA A 18 -2.49 -3.67 -4.79
CA ALA A 18 -1.35 -4.58 -4.76
C ALA A 18 -0.36 -4.11 -3.70
N MET A 19 -0.10 -4.95 -2.68
CA MET A 19 0.94 -4.73 -1.69
C MET A 19 2.07 -5.71 -1.96
N THR A 20 3.23 -5.19 -2.34
CA THR A 20 4.42 -5.97 -2.67
C THR A 20 5.63 -5.37 -1.97
N LEU A 21 6.70 -6.14 -1.88
CA LEU A 21 7.97 -5.60 -1.40
C LEU A 21 8.40 -4.44 -2.32
N PRO A 22 8.71 -3.26 -1.78
CA PRO A 22 9.20 -2.15 -2.58
C PRO A 22 10.58 -2.46 -3.15
N ASP A 23 10.86 -1.91 -4.33
CA ASP A 23 12.16 -2.00 -4.99
C ASP A 23 13.14 -0.99 -4.35
N ILE A 24 13.45 -1.24 -3.08
CA ILE A 24 14.43 -0.50 -2.29
C ILE A 24 15.36 -1.49 -1.61
N PHE A 25 16.59 -1.05 -1.35
CA PHE A 25 17.50 -1.85 -0.54
C PHE A 25 17.00 -1.88 0.91
N ILE A 26 16.80 -3.09 1.45
CA ILE A 26 16.41 -3.31 2.85
C ILE A 26 17.56 -4.02 3.53
N ASP A 27 18.18 -3.36 4.50
CA ASP A 27 19.22 -3.96 5.32
C ASP A 27 18.70 -5.20 6.09
N HIS A 28 19.61 -6.13 6.35
CA HIS A 28 19.29 -7.31 7.15
C HIS A 28 19.12 -6.90 8.61
N ASP A 29 17.88 -6.99 9.11
CA ASP A 29 17.52 -6.79 10.52
C ASP A 29 16.42 -7.81 10.86
N LYS A 30 15.81 -7.69 12.04
CA LYS A 30 14.65 -8.49 12.43
C LYS A 30 13.54 -8.37 11.36
N PRO A 31 12.85 -9.47 11.03
CA PRO A 31 11.79 -9.46 10.02
C PRO A 31 10.73 -8.38 10.24
N GLU A 32 10.38 -8.11 11.50
CA GLU A 32 9.40 -7.08 11.89
C GLU A 32 9.79 -5.68 11.38
N LYS A 33 11.06 -5.31 11.50
CA LYS A 33 11.57 -4.02 11.02
C LYS A 33 11.65 -3.97 9.51
N GLN A 34 12.02 -5.09 8.87
CA GLN A 34 12.05 -5.17 7.42
C GLN A 34 10.65 -4.98 6.83
N TYR A 35 9.61 -5.57 7.44
CA TYR A 35 8.22 -5.36 7.03
C TYR A 35 7.71 -3.95 7.30
N GLU A 36 8.17 -3.32 8.38
CA GLU A 36 7.85 -1.92 8.68
C GLU A 36 8.46 -0.96 7.66
N LEU A 37 9.70 -1.20 7.25
CA LEU A 37 10.36 -0.46 6.16
C LEU A 37 9.68 -0.71 4.81
N ALA A 38 9.20 -1.94 4.57
CA ALA A 38 8.50 -2.30 3.35
C ALA A 38 7.04 -1.79 3.29
N GLY A 39 6.48 -1.29 4.39
CA GLY A 39 5.06 -0.90 4.48
C GLY A 39 4.10 -2.09 4.36
N LEU A 40 4.50 -3.26 4.85
CA LEU A 40 3.75 -4.52 4.77
C LEU A 40 3.29 -5.00 6.16
N LYS A 41 3.22 -4.12 7.16
CA LYS A 41 2.76 -4.46 8.50
C LYS A 41 1.23 -4.52 8.53
N ARG A 42 0.67 -5.16 9.56
CA ARG A 42 -0.78 -5.25 9.81
C ARG A 42 -1.50 -3.91 9.64
N THR A 43 -0.95 -2.84 10.23
CA THR A 43 -1.56 -1.50 10.18
C THR A 43 -1.60 -0.95 8.75
N ASP A 44 -0.56 -1.20 7.96
CA ASP A 44 -0.47 -0.73 6.56
C ASP A 44 -1.47 -1.49 5.67
N ILE A 45 -1.64 -2.79 5.89
CA ILE A 45 -2.63 -3.61 5.18
C ILE A 45 -4.04 -3.11 5.47
N VAL A 46 -4.36 -2.85 6.74
CA VAL A 46 -5.68 -2.32 7.13
C VAL A 46 -5.89 -0.94 6.52
N ALA A 47 -4.91 -0.05 6.61
CA ALA A 47 -5.00 1.28 6.02
C ALA A 47 -5.23 1.21 4.50
N THR A 48 -4.51 0.35 3.80
CA THR A 48 -4.66 0.14 2.35
C THR A 48 -6.06 -0.37 1.98
N ALA A 49 -6.61 -1.28 2.79
CA ALA A 49 -7.99 -1.77 2.60
C ALA A 49 -9.03 -0.66 2.83
N MET A 50 -8.88 0.14 3.89
CA MET A 50 -9.77 1.27 4.18
C MET A 50 -9.71 2.34 3.08
N MET A 51 -8.51 2.68 2.60
CA MET A 51 -8.32 3.58 1.47
C MET A 51 -9.00 3.06 0.21
N ALA A 52 -8.91 1.75 -0.07
CA ALA A 52 -9.62 1.16 -1.19
C ALA A 52 -11.13 1.35 -1.04
N LEU A 53 -11.68 1.17 0.17
CA LEU A 53 -13.11 1.35 0.43
C LEU A 53 -13.57 2.82 0.31
N GLY A 54 -12.65 3.78 0.39
CA GLY A 54 -12.93 5.21 0.30
C GLY A 54 -13.09 5.89 1.66
N GLU A 55 -12.69 5.22 2.74
CA GLU A 55 -12.60 5.80 4.07
C GLU A 55 -11.20 6.43 4.25
N VAL A 56 -11.13 7.57 4.94
CA VAL A 56 -9.86 8.23 5.29
C VAL A 56 -9.18 7.40 6.38
N GLY A 57 -8.50 6.33 5.97
CA GLY A 57 -7.55 5.64 6.83
C GLY A 57 -6.33 6.55 7.02
N GLU A 58 -5.90 6.74 8.27
CA GLU A 58 -4.64 7.41 8.63
C GLU A 58 -3.41 6.59 8.19
N GLY A 59 -3.32 6.27 6.90
CA GLY A 59 -2.17 5.59 6.31
C GLY A 59 -1.17 6.61 5.78
N ARG A 60 0.10 6.35 6.07
CA ARG A 60 1.23 7.23 5.79
C ARG A 60 1.21 7.73 4.34
N GLU A 61 1.54 9.03 4.19
CA GLU A 61 1.55 9.90 3.00
C GLU A 61 2.46 9.44 1.82
N GLY A 62 2.81 8.15 1.75
CA GLY A 62 3.70 7.59 0.72
C GLY A 62 3.00 6.96 -0.48
N ILE A 63 1.66 6.94 -0.51
CA ILE A 63 0.86 6.42 -1.63
C ILE A 63 -0.17 7.47 -2.08
N THR A 64 0.17 8.77 -2.04
CA THR A 64 -0.58 9.73 -2.86
C THR A 64 -0.32 9.39 -4.33
N PRO A 65 -1.35 9.05 -5.13
CA PRO A 65 -1.18 9.04 -6.58
C PRO A 65 -0.77 10.46 -6.97
N ALA A 66 0.32 10.55 -7.73
CA ALA A 66 0.82 11.81 -8.23
C ALA A 66 -0.31 12.53 -8.98
N SER A 67 -0.75 13.65 -8.43
CA SER A 67 -1.61 14.63 -9.10
C SER A 67 -0.91 15.13 -10.36
N ALA A 68 -1.30 14.64 -11.54
CA ALA A 68 -1.30 15.34 -12.84
C ALA A 68 -1.97 14.48 -13.92
#